data_AF-Q9U710-F1
#
_entry.id   AF-Q9U710-F1
#
_cell.length_a   1.000
_cell.length_b   1.000
_cell.length_c   1.000
_cell.angle_alpha   90.00
_cell.angle_beta   90.00
_cell.angle_gamma   90.00
#
_symmetry.space_group_name_H-M   'P 1'
#
loop_
_entity.id
_entity.type
_entity.pdbx_description
1 polymer ?
#
loop_
_entity_poly.entity_id
_entity_poly.type
_entity_poly.pdbx_seq_one_letter_code
_entity_poly.pdbx_strand_id
1 'polypeptide(L)'
;GVDPKHVCVDTRDIPKNAGCFRYDNGNEEWRCLLGFKKENNTCVEDNNPTCDTNNGGCDTTASCQTGDRNGENSKKVICTCKEPTPNAYYEGVFC
;
A
#
# COMPACT_ATOMS: atom_id res chain seq x y z
N GLY A 1 6.60 10.91 -6.55
CA GLY A 1 5.89 11.72 -5.54
C GLY A 1 4.40 11.51 -5.72
N VAL A 2 3.61 11.60 -4.66
CA VAL A 2 2.13 11.47 -4.73
C VAL A 2 1.58 12.74 -5.40
N ASP A 3 0.65 12.60 -6.34
CA ASP A 3 -0.05 13.73 -6.95
C ASP A 3 -0.76 14.52 -5.84
N PRO A 4 -0.62 15.86 -5.76
CA PRO A 4 -1.27 16.67 -4.73
C PRO A 4 -2.77 16.40 -4.56
N LYS A 5 -3.48 16.00 -5.62
CA LYS A 5 -4.91 15.66 -5.55
C LYS A 5 -5.22 14.40 -4.72
N HIS A 6 -4.24 13.52 -4.58
CA HIS A 6 -4.35 12.25 -3.85
C HIS A 6 -3.73 12.30 -2.45
N VAL A 7 -3.28 13.47 -2.02
CA VAL A 7 -2.81 13.67 -0.65
C VAL A 7 -4.02 13.78 0.26
N CYS A 8 -4.01 13.02 1.36
CA CYS A 8 -5.03 13.14 2.40
C CYS A 8 -4.96 14.51 3.09
N VAL A 9 -6.11 15.12 3.32
CA VAL A 9 -6.27 16.40 4.00
C VAL A 9 -7.16 16.29 5.25
N ASP A 10 -8.07 15.32 5.30
CA ASP A 10 -9.02 15.14 6.41
C ASP A 10 -8.53 14.09 7.42
N THR A 11 -7.75 13.09 6.97
CA THR A 11 -7.18 12.02 7.79
C THR A 11 -5.94 12.51 8.52
N ARG A 12 -6.09 12.83 9.81
CA ARG A 12 -5.01 13.42 10.62
C ARG A 12 -4.14 12.40 11.35
N ASP A 13 -4.72 11.29 11.80
CA ASP A 13 -4.02 10.29 12.62
C ASP A 13 -3.52 9.12 11.76
N ILE A 14 -2.66 9.42 10.77
CA ILE A 14 -2.03 8.40 9.94
C ILE A 14 -0.89 7.74 10.75
N PRO A 15 -0.95 6.42 11.02
CA PRO A 15 0.07 5.78 11.83
C PRO A 15 1.42 5.73 11.12
N LYS A 16 2.49 5.53 11.89
CA LYS A 16 3.83 5.26 11.33
C LYS A 16 3.77 4.04 10.42
N ASN A 17 4.56 4.05 9.33
CA ASN A 17 4.63 2.99 8.31
C ASN A 17 3.31 2.80 7.52
N ALA A 18 2.48 3.84 7.44
CA ALA A 18 1.32 3.88 6.56
C ALA A 18 1.48 4.97 5.49
N GLY A 19 0.90 4.71 4.32
CA GLY A 19 0.60 5.72 3.32
C GLY A 19 -0.87 6.10 3.39
N CYS A 20 -1.19 7.36 3.12
CA CYS A 20 -2.56 7.82 2.98
C CYS A 20 -2.82 8.29 1.55
N PHE A 21 -4.00 7.95 1.04
CA PHE A 21 -4.46 8.25 -0.30
C PHE A 21 -5.87 8.82 -0.29
N ARG A 22 -6.07 9.91 -1.03
CA ARG A 22 -7.38 10.54 -1.28
C ARG A 22 -7.87 10.16 -2.67
N TYR A 23 -9.00 9.47 -2.75
CA TYR A 23 -9.65 9.11 -4.00
C TYR A 23 -10.32 10.34 -4.66
N ASP A 24 -10.58 10.27 -5.96
CA ASP A 24 -11.22 11.37 -6.71
C ASP A 24 -12.63 11.73 -6.21
N ASN A 25 -13.31 10.78 -5.55
CA ASN A 25 -14.61 11.02 -4.90
C ASN A 25 -14.50 11.74 -3.55
N GLY A 26 -13.28 12.07 -3.10
CA GLY A 26 -12.99 12.74 -1.84
C GLY A 26 -12.84 11.82 -0.64
N ASN A 27 -13.07 10.50 -0.78
CA ASN A 27 -12.81 9.56 0.30
C ASN A 27 -11.30 9.45 0.56
N GLU A 28 -10.94 9.22 1.81
CA GLU A 28 -9.55 9.02 2.20
C GLU A 28 -9.40 7.66 2.86
N GLU A 29 -8.28 7.02 2.56
CA GLU A 29 -7.90 5.75 3.15
C GLU A 29 -6.42 5.76 3.44
N TRP A 30 -6.05 5.25 4.61
CA TRP A 30 -4.67 4.89 4.89
C TRP A 30 -4.51 3.37 4.88
N ARG A 31 -3.36 2.93 4.38
CA ARG A 31 -2.94 1.53 4.36
C ARG A 31 -1.49 1.43 4.79
N CYS A 32 -1.13 0.29 5.35
CA CYS A 32 0.26 0.03 5.69
C CYS A 32 1.11 -0.06 4.43
N LEU A 33 2.35 0.45 4.51
CA LEU A 33 3.33 0.33 3.43
C LEU A 33 3.71 -1.15 3.25
N LEU A 34 4.27 -1.50 2.09
CA LEU A 34 4.72 -2.87 1.83
C LEU A 34 5.72 -3.34 2.90
N GLY A 35 5.58 -4.59 3.32
CA GLY A 35 6.33 -5.16 4.44
C GLY A 35 5.77 -4.81 5.82
N PHE A 36 4.63 -4.10 5.90
CA PHE A 36 3.89 -3.84 7.13
C PHE A 36 2.43 -4.30 6.99
N LYS A 37 1.84 -4.72 8.10
CA LYS A 37 0.44 -5.13 8.19
C LYS A 37 -0.30 -4.34 9.25
N LYS A 38 -1.62 -4.22 9.05
CA LYS A 38 -2.49 -3.53 9.99
C LYS A 38 -2.72 -4.40 11.23
N GLU A 39 -2.36 -3.86 12.38
CA GLU A 39 -2.70 -4.43 13.68
C GLU A 39 -3.37 -3.32 14.50
N ASN A 40 -4.66 -3.51 14.78
CA ASN A 40 -5.53 -2.47 15.33
C ASN A 40 -5.51 -1.19 14.44
N ASN A 41 -5.09 -0.05 15.02
CA ASN A 41 -5.00 1.23 14.33
C ASN A 41 -3.54 1.63 14.03
N THR A 42 -2.66 0.64 13.87
CA THR A 42 -1.22 0.83 13.64
C THR A 42 -0.69 -0.11 12.55
N CYS A 43 0.48 0.21 12.01
CA CYS A 43 1.19 -0.65 11.06
C CYS A 43 2.44 -1.23 11.71
N VAL A 44 2.41 -2.54 11.91
CA VAL A 44 3.51 -3.34 12.46
C VAL A 44 4.18 -4.11 11.33
N GLU A 45 5.43 -4.50 11.52
CA GLU A 45 6.17 -5.24 10.50
C GLU A 45 5.49 -6.57 10.16
N ASP A 46 5.35 -6.85 8.86
CA ASP A 46 4.93 -8.13 8.35
C ASP A 46 6.16 -8.95 7.99
N ASN A 47 6.47 -9.96 8.79
CA ASN A 47 7.65 -10.80 8.58
C ASN A 47 7.52 -11.76 7.39
N ASN A 48 6.30 -11.96 6.89
CA ASN A 48 6.04 -12.89 5.80
C ASN A 48 4.91 -12.38 4.87
N PRO A 49 5.10 -11.24 4.20
CA PRO A 49 4.10 -10.73 3.27
C PRO A 49 4.06 -11.63 2.03
N THR A 50 2.85 -12.03 1.64
CA THR A 50 2.62 -12.90 0.48
C THR A 50 1.42 -12.44 -0.32
N CYS A 51 1.40 -12.69 -1.63
CA CYS A 51 0.26 -12.33 -2.48
C CYS A 51 -1.04 -13.03 -2.08
N ASP A 52 -0.96 -14.21 -1.46
CA ASP A 52 -2.13 -14.96 -1.02
C ASP A 52 -2.81 -14.32 0.19
N THR A 53 -2.11 -13.47 0.94
CA THR A 53 -2.63 -12.78 2.11
C THR A 53 -2.72 -11.28 1.86
N ASN A 54 -3.94 -10.74 1.80
CA ASN A 54 -4.20 -9.32 1.57
C ASN A 54 -3.47 -8.76 0.31
N ASN A 55 -3.37 -9.56 -0.76
CA ASN A 55 -2.62 -9.21 -1.98
C ASN A 55 -1.19 -8.75 -1.69
N GLY A 56 -0.54 -9.22 -0.61
CA GLY A 56 0.79 -8.81 -0.18
C GLY A 56 0.90 -7.35 0.28
N GLY A 57 -0.23 -6.69 0.55
CA GLY A 57 -0.29 -5.26 0.86
C GLY A 57 -0.48 -4.36 -0.37
N CYS A 58 -0.55 -4.94 -1.57
CA CYS A 58 -0.86 -4.20 -2.79
C CYS A 58 -2.31 -3.70 -2.82
N ASP A 59 -2.58 -2.72 -3.67
CA ASP A 59 -3.94 -2.34 -4.02
C ASP A 59 -4.75 -3.55 -4.53
N THR A 60 -6.06 -3.55 -4.33
CA THR A 60 -6.93 -4.66 -4.76
C THR A 60 -7.00 -4.81 -6.28
N THR A 61 -6.74 -3.73 -7.01
CA THR A 61 -6.68 -3.71 -8.48
C THR A 61 -5.27 -3.96 -9.02
N ALA A 62 -4.24 -3.88 -8.17
CA ALA A 62 -2.87 -4.17 -8.54
C ALA A 62 -2.63 -5.69 -8.68
N SER A 63 -1.78 -6.04 -9.63
CA SER A 63 -1.20 -7.37 -9.71
C SER A 63 -0.13 -7.53 -8.63
N CYS A 64 -0.21 -8.58 -7.83
CA CYS A 64 0.85 -8.95 -6.89
C CYS A 64 1.75 -10.04 -7.48
N GLN A 65 3.06 -9.91 -7.27
CA GLN A 65 4.06 -10.93 -7.59
C GLN A 65 5.02 -11.11 -6.42
N THR A 66 5.56 -12.32 -6.26
CA THR A 66 6.62 -12.56 -5.28
C THR A 66 7.94 -11.94 -5.77
N GLY A 67 8.55 -11.10 -4.93
CA GLY A 67 9.85 -10.48 -5.16
C GLY A 67 10.99 -11.24 -4.48
N ASP A 68 11.89 -10.51 -3.83
CA ASP A 68 13.07 -11.06 -3.15
C ASP A 68 12.69 -11.72 -1.83
N ARG A 69 12.59 -13.06 -1.84
CA ARG A 69 12.21 -13.85 -0.66
C ARG A 69 13.22 -13.80 0.48
N ASN A 70 14.49 -13.49 0.19
CA ASN A 70 15.56 -13.44 1.19
C ASN A 70 15.90 -12.00 1.62
N GLY A 71 15.26 -11.01 0.99
CA GLY A 71 15.47 -9.59 1.26
C GLY A 71 14.57 -9.03 2.37
N GLU A 72 14.57 -7.71 2.45
CA GLU A 72 13.70 -6.95 3.35
C GLU A 72 12.22 -7.26 3.09
N ASN A 73 11.40 -7.19 4.13
CA ASN A 73 9.97 -7.52 4.05
C ASN A 73 9.23 -6.69 2.98
N SER A 74 9.61 -5.43 2.77
CA SER A 74 9.06 -4.56 1.74
C SER A 74 9.35 -5.00 0.30
N LYS A 75 10.37 -5.85 0.08
CA LYS A 75 10.81 -6.31 -1.25
C LYS A 75 10.35 -7.73 -1.59
N LYS A 76 9.75 -8.43 -0.63
CA LYS A 76 9.22 -9.80 -0.81
C LYS A 76 7.99 -9.83 -1.71
N VAL A 77 7.32 -8.69 -1.88
CA VAL A 77 6.16 -8.51 -2.75
C VAL A 77 6.43 -7.36 -3.72
N ILE A 78 5.98 -7.50 -4.97
CA ILE A 78 6.01 -6.47 -6.00
C ILE A 78 4.58 -6.22 -6.45
N CYS A 79 4.12 -4.98 -6.38
CA CYS A 79 2.81 -4.56 -6.84
C CYS A 79 2.92 -3.86 -8.19
N THR A 80 2.02 -4.18 -9.13
CA THR A 80 1.96 -3.53 -10.44
C THR A 80 0.52 -3.07 -10.71
N CYS A 81 0.32 -1.75 -10.70
CA CYS A 81 -0.94 -1.13 -11.10
C CYS A 81 -1.18 -1.32 -12.60
N LYS A 82 -2.44 -1.50 -12.98
CA LYS A 82 -2.88 -1.74 -14.37
C LYS A 82 -3.97 -0.75 -14.75
N GLU A 83 -4.24 -0.62 -16.04
CA GLU A 83 -5.40 0.14 -16.53
C GLU A 83 -6.69 -0.33 -15.83
N PRO A 84 -7.59 0.60 -15.44
CA PRO A 84 -7.62 2.03 -15.79
C PRO A 84 -6.81 2.96 -14.85
N THR A 85 -6.18 2.43 -13.80
CA THR A 85 -5.43 3.20 -12.80
C THR A 85 -3.95 2.81 -12.79
N PRO A 86 -3.16 3.17 -13.82
CA PRO A 86 -1.78 2.69 -13.98
C PRO A 86 -0.77 3.31 -12.99
N ASN A 87 -1.14 4.38 -12.28
CA ASN A 87 -0.23 5.11 -11.40
C ASN A 87 -0.08 4.40 -10.06
N ALA A 88 1.13 3.95 -9.75
CA ALA A 88 1.43 3.33 -8.45
C ALA A 88 1.81 4.37 -7.40
N TYR A 89 1.08 4.39 -6.29
CA TYR A 89 1.41 5.17 -5.10
C TYR A 89 1.87 4.24 -3.99
N TYR A 90 2.92 4.67 -3.28
CA TYR A 90 3.57 3.87 -2.23
C TYR A 90 3.91 2.44 -2.72
N GLU A 91 4.59 2.36 -3.87
CA GLU A 91 4.98 1.08 -4.48
C GLU A 91 3.80 0.18 -4.87
N GLY A 92 2.62 0.76 -5.10
CA GLY A 92 1.42 0.06 -5.57
C GLY A 92 0.53 -0.47 -4.45
N VAL A 93 0.69 0.03 -3.22
CA VAL A 93 -0.31 -0.11 -2.13
C VAL A 93 -1.61 0.59 -2.50
N PHE A 94 -1.53 1.64 -3.33
CA PHE A 94 -2.66 2.28 -3.98
C PHE A 94 -2.40 2.43 -5.48
N CYS A 95 -3.49 2.27 -6.22
CA CYS A 95 -3.70 2.66 -7.60
C CYS A 95 -5.00 3.50 -7.60
#